data_AF-A0A6C0HI22-F1
#
_entry.id   AF-A0A6C0HI22-F1
#
_cell.length_a   1.000
_cell.length_b   1.000
_cell.length_c   1.000
_cell.angle_alpha   90.00
_cell.angle_beta   90.00
_cell.angle_gamma   90.00
#
_symmetry.space_group_name_H-M   'P 1'
#
loop_
_entity.id
_entity.type
_entity.pdbx_description
1 polymer ?
#
loop_
_entity_poly.entity_id
_entity_poly.type
_entity_poly.pdbx_seq_one_letter_code
_entity_poly.pdbx_strand_id
1 'polypeptide(L)'
;MEEDNTREIKYNPILKVHKKKETKKEDIKKEKKNRIITGTAVWTLLDDTDFTVEKQLEMLKAVDVEENRYLKNEIAKKLSGYKQQDLAKNKFNREEFIGFNEVVRKLLKSNLLCFYCTQPILVWYKQSRENMQWTLERIDNKIGHTNDNVEISCLLCNIRRRCMYSEKFRFTKQLKVCRVEEDKKSYKEEDA
;
A
#
# COMPACT_ATOMS: atom_id res chain seq x y z
N MET A 1 -25.25 -0.46 7.97
CA MET A 1 -24.59 0.27 9.06
C MET A 1 -23.35 -0.54 9.40
N GLU A 2 -22.19 -0.12 8.90
CA GLU A 2 -20.93 -0.82 9.15
C GLU A 2 -20.38 -0.31 10.49
N GLU A 3 -20.29 -1.20 11.46
CA GLU A 3 -19.75 -0.90 12.79
C GLU A 3 -18.25 -0.65 12.70
N ASP A 4 -17.86 0.59 13.00
CA ASP A 4 -16.48 1.06 13.13
C ASP A 4 -15.79 0.29 14.26
N ASN A 5 -14.98 -0.70 13.90
CA ASN A 5 -14.28 -1.59 14.82
C ASN A 5 -12.96 -0.99 15.34
N THR A 6 -12.94 0.32 15.59
CA THR A 6 -11.78 1.04 16.13
C THR A 6 -11.64 0.75 17.64
N ARG A 7 -10.60 -0.01 18.01
CA ARG A 7 -10.25 -0.27 19.41
C ARG A 7 -9.27 0.79 19.93
N GLU A 8 -9.76 1.72 20.74
CA GLU A 8 -8.94 2.72 21.42
C GLU A 8 -8.11 2.10 22.55
N ILE A 9 -6.82 2.39 22.58
CA ILE A 9 -5.93 2.02 23.69
C ILE A 9 -5.47 3.29 24.39
N LYS A 10 -5.89 3.46 25.65
CA LYS A 10 -5.44 4.54 26.54
C LYS A 10 -4.11 4.13 27.17
N TYR A 11 -3.07 4.95 27.03
CA TYR A 11 -1.76 4.71 27.64
C TYR A 11 -1.27 5.94 28.38
N ASN A 12 -0.80 5.76 29.62
CA ASN A 12 -0.22 6.82 30.44
C ASN A 12 1.31 6.64 30.51
N PRO A 13 2.12 7.47 29.82
CA PRO A 13 3.56 7.30 29.74
C PRO A 13 4.26 7.95 30.94
N ILE A 14 4.60 7.17 31.96
CA ILE A 14 5.73 7.52 32.84
C ILE A 14 6.89 6.58 32.49
N LEU A 15 7.68 6.95 31.47
CA LEU A 15 8.90 6.25 31.10
C LEU A 15 10.12 7.16 31.32
N LYS A 16 11.04 6.70 32.18
CA LYS A 16 12.36 7.33 32.36
C LYS A 16 13.12 7.26 31.03
N VAL A 17 13.42 8.41 30.45
CA VAL A 17 14.12 8.53 29.17
C VAL A 17 15.60 8.17 29.35
N HIS A 18 16.00 6.97 28.92
CA HIS A 18 17.41 6.69 28.66
C HIS A 18 17.78 7.31 27.31
N LYS A 19 18.58 8.39 27.34
CA LYS A 19 19.12 9.05 26.14
C LYS A 19 20.07 8.11 25.40
N LYS A 20 19.60 7.40 24.38
CA LYS A 20 20.47 6.81 23.35
C LYS A 20 20.96 7.94 22.44
N LYS A 21 22.28 8.06 22.26
CA LYS A 21 22.89 8.94 21.26
C LYS A 21 22.48 8.45 19.87
N GLU A 22 21.60 9.20 19.20
CA GLU A 22 21.31 9.01 17.78
C GLU A 22 22.42 9.66 16.95
N THR A 23 23.26 8.85 16.32
CA THR A 23 24.13 9.32 15.24
C THR A 23 23.27 9.51 13.99
N LYS A 24 22.93 10.77 13.68
CA LYS A 24 22.32 11.14 12.39
C LYS A 24 23.34 10.85 11.28
N LYS A 25 23.18 9.74 10.57
CA LYS A 25 23.69 9.62 9.20
C LYS A 25 22.70 10.36 8.32
N GLU A 26 23.14 11.45 7.70
CA GLU A 26 22.39 12.11 6.63
C GLU A 26 22.34 11.15 5.45
N ASP A 27 21.22 10.45 5.28
CA ASP A 27 20.96 9.67 4.08
C ASP A 27 20.77 10.64 2.92
N ILE A 28 21.81 10.82 2.10
CA ILE A 28 21.71 11.52 0.82
C ILE A 28 20.68 10.76 -0.03
N LYS A 29 19.46 11.31 -0.13
CA LYS A 29 18.39 10.76 -0.98
C LYS A 29 18.83 10.89 -2.44
N LYS A 30 19.40 9.82 -2.99
CA LYS A 30 19.67 9.72 -4.43
C LYS A 30 18.35 9.91 -5.19
N GLU A 31 18.36 10.80 -6.17
CA GLU A 31 17.21 11.07 -7.01
C GLU A 31 16.77 9.79 -7.75
N LYS A 32 15.47 9.49 -7.72
CA LYS A 32 14.93 8.28 -8.35
C LYS A 32 14.85 8.48 -9.85
N LYS A 33 15.46 7.56 -10.60
CA LYS A 33 15.37 7.55 -12.06
C LYS A 33 13.95 7.20 -12.52
N ASN A 34 13.51 7.82 -13.61
CA ASN A 34 12.28 7.44 -14.29
C ASN A 34 12.39 6.03 -14.89
N ARG A 35 11.25 5.37 -15.08
CA ARG A 35 11.18 4.05 -15.75
C ARG A 35 11.61 4.22 -17.21
N ILE A 36 12.34 3.25 -17.77
CA ILE A 36 12.82 3.31 -19.16
C ILE A 36 11.68 3.57 -20.16
N ILE A 37 10.48 3.05 -19.88
CA ILE A 37 9.31 3.19 -20.74
C ILE A 37 8.73 4.63 -20.77
N THR A 38 9.09 5.51 -19.83
CA THR A 38 8.57 6.89 -19.81
C THR A 38 9.07 7.73 -20.99
N GLY A 39 10.11 7.28 -21.70
CA GLY A 39 10.59 7.94 -22.93
C GLY A 39 9.88 7.48 -24.21
N THR A 40 8.90 6.57 -24.12
CA THR A 40 8.14 6.14 -25.30
C THR A 40 7.05 7.14 -25.66
N ALA A 41 6.69 7.23 -26.96
CA ALA A 41 5.71 8.18 -27.48
C ALA A 41 4.37 8.17 -26.72
N VAL A 42 4.00 7.02 -26.17
CA VAL A 42 2.81 6.85 -25.34
C VAL A 42 2.88 7.67 -24.05
N TRP A 43 4.03 7.64 -23.38
CA TRP A 43 4.21 8.29 -22.08
C TRP A 43 4.42 9.79 -22.20
N THR A 44 4.80 10.27 -23.38
CA THR A 44 4.93 11.71 -23.68
C THR A 44 3.58 12.36 -24.01
N LEU A 45 2.53 11.57 -24.27
CA LEU A 45 1.16 12.06 -24.52
C LEU A 45 0.33 12.16 -23.24
N LEU A 46 0.84 11.66 -22.11
CA LEU A 46 0.16 11.68 -20.82
C LEU A 46 0.43 13.01 -20.11
N ASP A 47 -0.60 13.53 -19.46
CA ASP A 47 -0.46 14.69 -18.60
C ASP A 47 -0.25 14.27 -17.13
N ASP A 48 0.01 15.24 -16.24
CA ASP A 48 0.20 14.94 -14.82
C ASP A 48 -1.08 14.48 -14.11
N THR A 49 -2.26 14.75 -14.68
CA THR A 49 -3.56 14.35 -14.13
C THR A 49 -3.81 12.85 -14.30
N ASP A 50 -3.26 12.22 -15.34
CA ASP A 50 -3.30 10.76 -15.56
C ASP A 50 -2.64 9.96 -14.42
N PHE A 51 -1.76 10.61 -13.65
CA PHE A 51 -1.07 10.00 -12.51
C PHE A 51 -1.78 10.22 -11.18
N THR A 52 -2.92 10.91 -11.16
CA THR A 52 -3.74 11.07 -9.95
C THR A 52 -4.50 9.79 -9.62
N VAL A 53 -4.81 9.61 -8.34
CA VAL A 53 -5.51 8.41 -7.86
C VAL A 53 -6.94 8.39 -8.38
N GLU A 54 -7.58 9.56 -8.40
CA GLU A 54 -8.94 9.78 -8.86
C GLU A 54 -9.06 9.39 -10.33
N LYS A 55 -8.15 9.89 -11.18
CA LYS A 55 -8.17 9.55 -12.60
C LYS A 55 -7.91 8.08 -12.84
N GLN A 56 -6.94 7.48 -12.17
CA GLN A 56 -6.67 6.05 -12.30
C GLN A 56 -7.84 5.18 -11.85
N LEU A 57 -8.61 5.62 -10.85
CA LEU A 57 -9.82 4.93 -10.42
C LEU A 57 -10.91 4.98 -11.50
N GLU A 58 -11.09 6.11 -12.18
CA GLU A 58 -11.98 6.21 -13.35
C GLU A 58 -11.54 5.27 -14.48
N MET A 59 -10.25 5.27 -14.80
CA MET A 59 -9.69 4.41 -15.83
C MET A 59 -9.86 2.92 -15.50
N LEU A 60 -9.76 2.54 -14.22
CA LEU A 60 -10.02 1.17 -13.76
C LEU A 60 -11.50 0.77 -13.90
N LYS A 61 -12.43 1.69 -13.65
CA LYS A 61 -13.87 1.42 -13.85
C LYS A 61 -14.19 1.18 -15.32
N ALA A 62 -13.43 1.81 -16.21
CA ALA A 62 -13.54 1.68 -17.66
C ALA A 62 -12.34 0.93 -18.28
N VAL A 63 -11.81 -0.10 -17.61
CA VAL A 63 -10.53 -0.74 -17.99
C VAL A 63 -10.50 -1.35 -19.40
N ASP A 64 -11.67 -1.71 -19.93
CA ASP A 64 -11.80 -2.31 -21.27
C ASP A 64 -11.94 -1.29 -22.40
N VAL A 65 -12.03 0.00 -22.08
CA VAL A 65 -12.03 1.10 -23.05
C VAL A 65 -10.61 1.24 -23.64
N GLU A 66 -10.50 1.45 -24.96
CA GLU A 66 -9.24 1.43 -25.71
C GLU A 66 -8.26 2.51 -25.22
N GLU A 67 -8.79 3.67 -24.80
CA GLU A 67 -8.04 4.77 -24.21
C GLU A 67 -7.28 4.32 -22.94
N ASN A 68 -7.81 3.33 -22.21
CA ASN A 68 -7.22 2.78 -20.99
C ASN A 68 -6.30 1.57 -21.25
N ARG A 69 -6.04 1.21 -22.52
CA ARG A 69 -5.21 0.06 -22.90
C ARG A 69 -3.85 0.03 -22.23
N TYR A 70 -3.26 1.20 -21.97
CA TYR A 70 -1.93 1.29 -21.38
C TYR A 70 -1.95 0.94 -19.89
N LEU A 71 -2.93 1.44 -19.14
CA LEU A 71 -3.15 1.05 -17.75
C LEU A 71 -3.41 -0.47 -17.65
N LYS A 72 -4.29 -0.98 -18.53
CA LYS A 72 -4.59 -2.42 -18.67
C LYS A 72 -3.31 -3.24 -18.92
N ASN A 73 -2.48 -2.79 -19.85
CA ASN A 73 -1.20 -3.44 -20.17
C ASN A 73 -0.21 -3.40 -18.99
N GLU A 74 -0.15 -2.31 -18.23
CA GLU A 74 0.71 -2.23 -17.03
C GLU A 74 0.26 -3.22 -15.95
N ILE A 75 -1.05 -3.39 -15.76
CA ILE A 75 -1.60 -4.40 -14.85
C ILE A 75 -1.25 -5.81 -15.33
N ALA A 76 -1.51 -6.11 -16.60
CA ALA A 76 -1.24 -7.43 -17.19
C ALA A 76 0.24 -7.81 -17.13
N LYS A 77 1.15 -6.88 -17.44
CA LYS A 77 2.61 -7.09 -17.32
C LYS A 77 3.00 -7.45 -15.88
N LYS A 78 2.47 -6.74 -14.89
CA LYS A 78 2.79 -7.00 -13.48
C LYS A 78 2.26 -8.36 -13.03
N LEU A 79 1.04 -8.71 -13.43
CA LEU A 79 0.44 -10.02 -13.17
C LEU A 79 1.27 -11.17 -13.76
N SER A 80 1.75 -11.01 -15.00
CA SER A 80 2.68 -11.96 -15.63
C SER A 80 4.00 -12.08 -14.83
N GLY A 81 4.52 -10.97 -14.31
CA GLY A 81 5.68 -10.98 -13.41
C GLY A 81 5.46 -11.77 -12.12
N TYR A 82 4.27 -11.67 -11.52
CA TYR A 82 3.91 -12.47 -10.33
C TYR A 82 3.78 -13.96 -10.66
N LYS A 83 3.20 -14.30 -11.82
CA LYS A 83 3.15 -15.68 -12.31
C LYS A 83 4.55 -16.28 -12.47
N GLN A 84 5.47 -15.56 -13.10
CA GLN A 84 6.85 -16.01 -13.27
C GLN A 84 7.57 -16.21 -11.92
N GLN A 85 7.33 -15.33 -10.95
CA GLN A 85 7.88 -15.48 -9.60
C GLN A 85 7.38 -16.75 -8.91
N ASP A 86 6.09 -17.07 -9.05
CA ASP A 86 5.53 -18.27 -8.44
C ASP A 86 6.02 -19.54 -9.13
N LEU A 87 6.14 -19.53 -10.47
CA LEU A 87 6.78 -20.62 -11.23
C LEU A 87 8.21 -20.86 -10.75
N ALA A 88 9.02 -19.81 -10.65
CA ALA A 88 10.41 -19.90 -10.21
C ALA A 88 10.57 -20.36 -8.75
N LYS A 89 9.51 -20.27 -7.95
CA LYS A 89 9.50 -20.66 -6.52
C LYS A 89 8.68 -21.92 -6.25
N ASN A 90 8.23 -22.64 -7.28
CA ASN A 90 7.37 -23.81 -7.19
C ASN A 90 6.08 -23.57 -6.37
N LYS A 91 5.42 -22.42 -6.60
CA LYS A 91 4.17 -22.00 -5.94
C LYS A 91 3.01 -21.75 -6.91
N PHE A 92 3.24 -21.93 -8.20
CA PHE A 92 2.23 -21.66 -9.21
C PHE A 92 1.23 -22.82 -9.28
N ASN A 93 -0.04 -22.51 -9.05
CA ASN A 93 -1.17 -23.39 -9.34
C ASN A 93 -2.01 -22.75 -10.45
N ARG A 94 -2.19 -23.43 -11.58
CA ARG A 94 -2.90 -22.88 -12.74
C ARG A 94 -4.38 -22.60 -12.46
N GLU A 95 -5.03 -23.44 -11.67
CA GLU A 95 -6.47 -23.37 -11.42
C GLU A 95 -6.81 -22.30 -10.38
N GLU A 96 -5.88 -22.03 -9.47
CA GLU A 96 -6.08 -21.07 -8.38
C GLU A 96 -5.43 -19.70 -8.63
N PHE A 97 -4.55 -19.59 -9.63
CA PHE A 97 -3.83 -18.34 -9.89
C PHE A 97 -4.82 -17.23 -10.24
N ILE A 98 -4.68 -16.10 -9.54
CA ILE A 98 -5.55 -14.95 -9.71
C ILE A 98 -5.54 -14.40 -11.14
N GLY A 99 -6.72 -14.21 -11.71
CA GLY A 99 -6.90 -13.67 -13.06
C GLY A 99 -6.85 -12.14 -13.11
N PHE A 100 -6.82 -11.61 -14.33
CA PHE A 100 -6.77 -10.16 -14.57
C PHE A 100 -7.99 -9.44 -13.99
N ASN A 101 -9.19 -9.97 -14.22
CA ASN A 101 -10.43 -9.34 -13.75
C ASN A 101 -10.52 -9.34 -12.22
N GLU A 102 -10.04 -10.38 -11.56
CA GLU A 102 -9.95 -10.47 -10.10
C GLU A 102 -9.01 -9.39 -9.54
N VAL A 103 -7.86 -9.16 -10.19
CA VAL A 103 -6.92 -8.09 -9.81
C VAL A 103 -7.58 -6.72 -9.95
N VAL A 104 -8.26 -6.45 -11.07
CA VAL A 104 -8.99 -5.18 -11.28
C VAL A 104 -10.07 -5.00 -10.21
N ARG A 105 -10.86 -6.04 -9.92
CA ARG A 105 -11.86 -6.01 -8.84
C ARG A 105 -11.23 -5.71 -7.49
N LYS A 106 -10.07 -6.28 -7.16
CA LYS A 106 -9.35 -5.98 -5.91
C LYS A 106 -8.84 -4.55 -5.85
N LEU A 107 -8.29 -4.01 -6.94
CA LEU A 107 -7.86 -2.60 -7.02
C LEU A 107 -9.02 -1.62 -6.81
N LEU A 108 -10.17 -1.90 -7.43
CA LEU A 108 -11.40 -1.12 -7.25
C LEU A 108 -11.94 -1.24 -5.83
N LYS A 109 -12.04 -2.47 -5.30
CA LYS A 109 -12.55 -2.74 -3.94
C LYS A 109 -11.68 -2.08 -2.86
N SER A 110 -10.36 -2.01 -3.07
CA SER A 110 -9.46 -1.33 -2.13
C SER A 110 -9.51 0.20 -2.23
N ASN A 111 -10.26 0.75 -3.18
CA ASN A 111 -10.29 2.18 -3.51
C ASN A 111 -8.87 2.76 -3.73
N LEU A 112 -7.99 1.97 -4.34
CA LEU A 112 -6.57 2.30 -4.46
C LEU A 112 -5.90 2.71 -3.14
N LEU A 113 -6.30 2.10 -2.03
CA LEU A 113 -5.62 2.21 -0.74
C LEU A 113 -4.78 0.96 -0.47
N CYS A 114 -3.60 1.16 0.11
CA CYS A 114 -2.75 0.07 0.60
C CYS A 114 -3.41 -0.65 1.78
N PHE A 115 -3.51 -1.98 1.69
CA PHE A 115 -4.05 -2.84 2.76
C PHE A 115 -3.42 -2.59 4.13
N TYR A 116 -2.12 -2.26 4.20
CA TYR A 116 -1.42 -2.07 5.46
C TYR A 116 -1.46 -0.64 5.98
N CYS A 117 -0.97 0.33 5.21
CA CYS A 117 -0.81 1.70 5.68
C CYS A 117 -1.96 2.63 5.31
N THR A 118 -2.98 2.14 4.61
CA THR A 118 -4.17 2.87 4.15
C THR A 118 -3.86 4.16 3.38
N GLN A 119 -2.64 4.28 2.85
CA GLN A 119 -2.23 5.39 2.01
C GLN A 119 -2.61 5.12 0.55
N PRO A 120 -2.91 6.16 -0.24
CA PRO A 120 -3.22 6.02 -1.66
C PRO A 120 -2.07 5.38 -2.45
N ILE A 121 -2.40 4.48 -3.37
CA ILE A 121 -1.44 3.79 -4.23
C ILE A 121 -1.67 4.13 -5.70
N LEU A 122 -0.60 4.01 -6.47
CA LEU A 122 -0.57 4.30 -7.90
C LEU A 122 -0.49 3.00 -8.69
N VAL A 123 -1.45 2.80 -9.59
CA VAL A 123 -1.39 1.74 -10.60
C VAL A 123 -0.39 2.11 -11.69
N TRP A 124 -0.43 3.37 -12.10
CA TRP A 124 0.43 3.99 -13.11
C TRP A 124 1.35 5.04 -12.46
N TYR A 125 2.66 4.95 -12.73
CA TYR A 125 3.69 5.77 -12.08
C TYR A 125 4.94 5.95 -12.96
N LYS A 126 5.56 7.15 -12.90
CA LYS A 126 6.75 7.53 -13.70
C LYS A 126 8.06 7.01 -13.10
N GLN A 127 8.20 7.07 -11.78
CA GLN A 127 9.46 6.77 -11.09
C GLN A 127 9.70 5.27 -10.96
N SER A 128 10.94 4.83 -11.18
CA SER A 128 11.33 3.45 -10.90
C SER A 128 11.33 3.21 -9.39
N ARG A 129 10.78 2.06 -8.96
CA ARG A 129 10.62 1.70 -7.55
C ARG A 129 9.88 2.81 -6.78
N GLU A 130 8.80 3.31 -7.37
CA GLU A 130 7.88 4.22 -6.67
C GLU A 130 7.37 3.51 -5.40
N ASN A 131 7.51 4.16 -4.25
CA ASN A 131 7.13 3.56 -2.97
C ASN A 131 5.63 3.27 -2.90
N MET A 132 4.84 4.14 -3.54
CA MET A 132 3.38 4.06 -3.58
C MET A 132 2.85 3.29 -4.78
N GLN A 133 3.71 2.69 -5.62
CA GLN A 133 3.19 1.79 -6.66
C GLN A 133 2.43 0.63 -6.00
N TRP A 134 1.33 0.23 -6.63
CA TRP A 134 0.60 -0.96 -6.21
C TRP A 134 1.47 -2.21 -6.29
N THR A 135 1.16 -3.22 -5.51
CA THR A 135 1.71 -4.57 -5.63
C THR A 135 0.63 -5.57 -5.27
N LEU A 136 0.75 -6.78 -5.81
CA LEU A 136 -0.05 -7.93 -5.41
C LEU A 136 0.76 -8.73 -4.39
N GLU A 137 0.37 -8.65 -3.13
CA GLU A 137 1.16 -9.19 -2.03
C GLU A 137 0.53 -10.45 -1.45
N ARG A 138 1.33 -11.52 -1.36
CA ARG A 138 0.90 -12.80 -0.76
C ARG A 138 0.63 -12.66 0.73
N ILE A 139 -0.53 -13.07 1.23
CA ILE A 139 -0.82 -13.11 2.68
C ILE A 139 0.08 -14.15 3.35
N ASP A 140 0.02 -15.40 2.90
CA ASP A 140 0.97 -16.45 3.23
C ASP A 140 2.01 -16.59 2.12
N ASN A 141 3.28 -16.40 2.49
CA ASN A 141 4.41 -16.55 1.57
C ASN A 141 4.65 -18.00 1.12
N LYS A 142 4.03 -19.00 1.76
CA LYS A 142 4.11 -20.41 1.35
C LYS A 142 3.20 -20.73 0.16
N ILE A 143 2.11 -19.99 0.00
CA ILE A 143 1.10 -20.18 -1.07
C ILE A 143 1.40 -19.20 -2.22
N GLY A 144 1.05 -19.55 -3.47
CA GLY A 144 1.16 -18.66 -4.63
C GLY A 144 0.18 -17.48 -4.61
N HIS A 145 0.13 -16.70 -5.70
CA HIS A 145 -0.83 -15.62 -5.87
C HIS A 145 -2.19 -16.17 -6.30
N THR A 146 -2.99 -16.61 -5.34
CA THR A 146 -4.40 -16.99 -5.53
C THR A 146 -5.32 -15.84 -5.14
N ASN A 147 -6.59 -15.89 -5.54
CA ASN A 147 -7.55 -14.82 -5.21
C ASN A 147 -7.67 -14.57 -3.69
N ASP A 148 -7.57 -15.63 -2.89
CA ASP A 148 -7.77 -15.57 -1.44
C ASP A 148 -6.46 -15.42 -0.65
N ASN A 149 -5.31 -15.57 -1.31
CA ASN A 149 -4.00 -15.41 -0.70
C ASN A 149 -3.31 -14.09 -1.10
N VAL A 150 -4.04 -13.09 -1.64
CA VAL A 150 -3.42 -11.83 -2.04
C VAL A 150 -4.19 -10.59 -1.61
N GLU A 151 -3.41 -9.58 -1.22
CA GLU A 151 -3.87 -8.23 -0.91
C GLU A 151 -3.18 -7.18 -1.79
N ILE A 152 -3.87 -6.06 -1.99
CA ILE A 152 -3.33 -4.89 -2.68
C ILE A 152 -2.55 -4.06 -1.66
N SER A 153 -1.24 -3.89 -1.90
CA SER A 153 -0.39 -3.09 -1.00
C SER A 153 0.54 -2.16 -1.78
N CYS A 154 1.04 -1.11 -1.12
CA CYS A 154 2.12 -0.31 -1.68
C CYS A 154 3.46 -1.05 -1.61
N LEU A 155 4.34 -0.81 -2.58
CA LEU A 155 5.67 -1.42 -2.63
C LEU A 155 6.46 -1.22 -1.32
N LEU A 156 6.34 -0.04 -0.70
CA LEU A 156 7.04 0.24 0.55
C LEU A 156 6.61 -0.69 1.69
N CYS A 157 5.32 -0.99 1.81
CA CYS A 157 4.82 -1.91 2.82
C CYS A 157 5.24 -3.35 2.51
N ASN A 158 5.12 -3.77 1.25
CA ASN A 158 5.53 -5.10 0.80
C ASN A 158 7.00 -5.41 1.15
N ILE A 159 7.91 -4.49 0.80
CA ILE A 159 9.34 -4.63 1.10
C ILE A 159 9.61 -4.66 2.62
N ARG A 160 8.86 -3.89 3.41
CA ARG A 160 9.06 -3.77 4.87
C ARG A 160 8.50 -4.96 5.63
N ARG A 161 7.34 -5.49 5.22
CA ARG A 161 6.70 -6.64 5.86
C ARG A 161 7.56 -7.89 5.69
N ARG A 162 8.11 -8.14 4.50
CA ARG A 162 8.93 -9.34 4.21
C ARG A 162 8.19 -10.64 4.56
N CYS A 163 8.61 -11.29 5.65
CA CYS A 163 8.04 -12.54 6.17
C CYS A 163 7.24 -12.34 7.46
N MET A 164 7.02 -11.09 7.90
CA MET A 164 6.17 -10.81 9.05
C MET A 164 4.74 -11.28 8.76
N TYR A 165 4.04 -11.70 9.81
CA TYR A 165 2.64 -12.07 9.70
C TYR A 165 1.79 -10.86 9.28
N SER A 166 0.98 -11.03 8.24
CA SER A 166 0.25 -9.97 7.55
C SER A 166 -0.56 -9.10 8.53
N GLU A 167 -1.41 -9.71 9.36
CA GLU A 167 -2.29 -8.97 10.27
C GLU A 167 -1.52 -8.25 11.39
N LYS A 168 -0.42 -8.82 11.90
CA LYS A 168 0.43 -8.13 12.87
C LYS A 168 1.06 -6.87 12.25
N PHE A 169 1.55 -7.00 11.02
CA PHE A 169 2.11 -5.86 10.30
C PHE A 169 1.04 -4.80 10.01
N ARG A 170 -0.16 -5.21 9.56
CA ARG A 170 -1.30 -4.32 9.36
C ARG A 170 -1.68 -3.58 10.65
N PHE A 171 -1.85 -4.31 11.74
CA PHE A 171 -2.21 -3.75 13.05
C PHE A 171 -1.24 -2.64 13.46
N THR A 172 0.07 -2.92 13.40
CA THR A 172 1.09 -1.91 13.75
C THR A 172 1.12 -0.71 12.81
N LYS A 173 0.74 -0.89 11.53
CA LYS A 173 0.66 0.20 10.55
C LYS A 173 -0.56 1.10 10.73
N GLN A 174 -1.65 0.55 11.26
CA GLN A 174 -2.93 1.25 11.43
C GLN A 174 -3.16 1.76 12.85
N LEU A 175 -2.24 1.46 13.78
CA LEU A 175 -2.28 1.94 15.15
C LEU A 175 -2.17 3.47 15.19
N LYS A 176 -3.21 4.14 15.70
CA LYS A 176 -3.20 5.56 16.03
C LYS A 176 -3.06 5.72 17.54
N VAL A 177 -2.01 6.41 17.97
CA VAL A 177 -1.81 6.73 19.39
C VAL A 177 -2.18 8.19 19.59
N CYS A 178 -3.28 8.43 20.29
CA CYS A 178 -3.75 9.77 20.66
C CYS A 178 -3.36 10.05 22.11
N ARG A 179 -2.80 11.23 22.36
CA ARG A 179 -2.60 11.72 23.73
C ARG A 179 -3.92 12.32 24.20
N VAL A 180 -4.45 11.84 25.32
CA VAL A 180 -5.57 12.48 26.00
C VAL A 180 -4.97 13.51 26.96
N GLU A 181 -5.31 14.78 26.79
CA GLU A 181 -5.00 15.79 27.80
C GLU A 181 -5.99 15.57 28.96
N GLU A 182 -5.49 15.43 30.18
CA GLU A 182 -6.34 15.38 31.37
C GLU A 182 -6.87 16.80 31.61
N ASP A 183 -8.19 16.99 31.51
CA ASP A 183 -8.83 18.21 31.98
C ASP A 183 -8.48 18.40 33.46
N LYS A 184 -7.66 19.41 33.76
CA LYS A 184 -7.40 19.84 35.13
C LYS A 184 -8.73 20.33 35.71
N LYS A 185 -9.44 19.45 36.43
CA LYS A 185 -10.51 19.85 37.32
C LYS A 185 -9.93 20.87 38.31
N SER A 186 -10.29 22.14 38.14
CA SER A 186 -10.11 23.15 39.17
C SER A 186 -11.00 22.74 40.34
N TYR A 187 -10.40 22.14 41.37
CA TYR A 187 -11.03 22.16 42.68
C TYR A 187 -11.07 23.64 43.08
N LYS A 188 -12.28 24.21 43.11
CA LYS A 188 -12.51 25.45 43.85
C LYS A 188 -12.34 25.07 45.32
N GLU A 189 -11.37 25.70 45.98
CA GLU A 189 -11.34 25.76 47.43
C GLU A 189 -12.64 26.46 47.85
N GLU A 190 -13.55 25.71 48.48
CA GLU A 190 -14.64 26.31 49.24
C GLU A 190 -14.03 26.73 50.59
N ASP A 191 -13.88 28.04 50.77
CA ASP A 191 -13.53 28.66 52.04
C ASP A 191 -14.58 28.28 53.10
N ALA A 192 -14.15 27.62 54.18
CA ALA A 192 -14.88 27.51 55.44
C ALA A 192 -13.90 27.39 56.62
#